data_AF-A0A9D3LJ47-F1
#
_entry.id   AF-A0A9D3LJ47-F1
#
_cell.length_a   1.000
_cell.length_b   1.000
_cell.length_c   1.000
_cell.angle_alpha   90.00
_cell.angle_beta   90.00
_cell.angle_gamma   90.00
#
_symmetry.space_group_name_H-M   'P 1'
#
loop_
_entity.id
_entity.type
_entity.pdbx_description
1 polymer ?
#
loop_
_entity_poly.entity_id
_entity_poly.type
_entity_poly.pdbx_seq_one_letter_code
_entity_poly.pdbx_strand_id
1 'polypeptide(L)'
;MEQDATAQIMYVARERVEGNITGSGRFNVTMAFYTSGSFQYPVYDSPYVVSPGQYLYVQVRPRRTDSSLVLFLDTCVASPSPHDFHTRTYDLVRNGCKRDSSYYEYSSGSREVAQFRFQAFAFLRSHAEVYLQCKVAICRANDYSSRCSQGCRTRKARSLRSAANDEAATILLGPIQLRDPKKPEEGFPEESVVQMEV
;
A
#
# COMPACT_ATOMS: atom_id res chain seq x y z
N MET A 1 27.74 -37.68 36.83
CA MET A 1 26.56 -36.80 36.99
C MET A 1 26.53 -35.92 35.76
N GLU A 2 25.92 -36.43 34.69
CA GLU A 2 25.66 -35.68 33.46
C GLU A 2 24.28 -35.04 33.62
N GLN A 3 24.20 -33.72 33.55
CA GLN A 3 22.93 -33.03 33.42
C GLN A 3 22.75 -32.65 31.96
N ASP A 4 21.98 -33.50 31.28
CA ASP A 4 21.36 -33.26 30.00
C ASP A 4 20.32 -32.15 30.17
N ALA A 5 20.50 -31.02 29.47
CA ALA A 5 19.56 -29.90 29.51
C ALA A 5 19.27 -29.44 28.08
N THR A 6 18.32 -30.17 27.49
CA THR A 6 17.36 -29.75 26.46
C THR A 6 17.54 -28.33 25.90
N ALA A 7 18.00 -28.26 24.66
CA ALA A 7 17.90 -27.07 23.84
C ALA A 7 16.41 -26.76 23.61
N GLN A 8 15.88 -25.77 24.34
CA GLN A 8 14.65 -25.10 23.93
C GLN A 8 14.96 -24.38 22.62
N ILE A 9 14.64 -25.05 21.51
CA ILE A 9 14.48 -24.40 20.21
C ILE A 9 13.30 -23.46 20.38
N MET A 10 13.61 -22.25 20.87
CA MET A 10 12.77 -21.10 20.74
C MET A 10 12.60 -20.91 19.24
N TYR A 11 11.49 -21.41 18.70
CA TYR A 11 10.91 -20.85 17.49
C TYR A 11 10.54 -19.40 17.83
N VAL A 12 11.55 -18.55 17.89
CA VAL A 12 11.39 -17.13 17.67
C VAL A 12 10.91 -17.10 16.23
N ALA A 13 9.57 -17.11 16.05
CA ALA A 13 8.97 -16.68 14.82
C ALA A 13 9.63 -15.33 14.55
N ARG A 14 10.55 -15.32 13.58
CA ARG A 14 11.15 -14.08 13.08
C ARG A 14 9.96 -13.19 12.79
N GLU A 15 9.89 -12.12 13.57
CA GLU A 15 8.92 -11.05 13.50
C GLU A 15 8.50 -10.91 12.04
N ARG A 16 7.28 -11.37 11.72
CA ARG A 16 6.70 -11.13 10.39
C ARG A 16 6.83 -9.63 10.23
N VAL A 17 7.66 -9.20 9.27
CA VAL A 17 7.76 -7.79 8.91
C VAL A 17 6.34 -7.36 8.59
N GLU A 18 5.71 -6.65 9.54
CA GLU A 18 4.44 -5.99 9.30
C GLU A 18 4.71 -5.08 8.10
N GLY A 19 4.17 -5.43 6.95
CA GLY A 19 4.17 -4.58 5.76
C GLY A 19 3.26 -3.36 5.96
N ASN A 20 3.44 -2.63 7.05
CA ASN A 20 2.73 -1.41 7.43
C ASN A 20 3.76 -0.29 7.54
N ILE A 21 4.36 0.11 6.41
CA ILE A 21 5.38 1.16 6.42
C ILE A 21 4.69 2.48 6.77
N THR A 22 4.97 2.96 7.98
CA THR A 22 4.44 4.17 8.59
C THR A 22 4.91 5.42 7.84
N GLY A 23 4.01 6.37 7.64
CA GLY A 23 4.33 7.63 6.97
C GLY A 23 5.25 8.50 7.80
N SER A 24 6.26 9.10 7.17
CA SER A 24 7.05 10.16 7.81
C SER A 24 6.28 11.48 7.77
N GLY A 25 5.79 11.92 8.93
CA GLY A 25 5.01 13.14 9.14
C GLY A 25 4.52 13.23 10.59
N ARG A 26 3.97 14.36 11.03
CA ARG A 26 3.38 14.46 12.38
C ARG A 26 2.12 13.61 12.53
N PHE A 27 1.46 13.27 11.41
CA PHE A 27 0.37 12.31 11.36
C PHE A 27 0.85 10.90 10.98
N ASN A 28 0.54 9.93 11.83
CA ASN A 28 0.77 8.51 11.57
C ASN A 28 -0.31 7.97 10.61
N VAL A 29 0.03 7.84 9.33
CA VAL A 29 -0.82 7.20 8.31
C VAL A 29 -0.36 5.77 8.03
N THR A 30 -1.30 4.93 7.62
CA THR A 30 -1.07 3.57 7.17
C THR A 30 -1.69 3.36 5.79
N MET A 31 -1.06 2.49 5.01
CA MET A 31 -1.51 2.08 3.68
C MET A 31 -1.50 0.56 3.59
N ALA A 32 -2.57 -0.03 3.07
CA ALA A 32 -2.73 -1.47 2.99
C ALA A 32 -3.50 -1.89 1.74
N PHE A 33 -3.21 -3.11 1.27
CA PHE A 33 -4.00 -3.78 0.23
C PHE A 33 -5.27 -4.38 0.82
N TYR A 34 -6.29 -4.50 -0.01
CA TYR A 34 -7.57 -5.13 0.30
C TYR A 34 -7.96 -6.11 -0.80
N THR A 35 -8.69 -7.16 -0.42
CA THR A 35 -9.09 -8.23 -1.35
C THR A 35 -10.09 -7.77 -2.40
N SER A 36 -10.86 -6.70 -2.12
CA SER A 36 -11.88 -6.19 -3.03
C SER A 36 -12.23 -4.71 -2.76
N GLY A 37 -13.04 -4.13 -3.64
CA GLY A 37 -13.54 -2.75 -3.52
C GLY A 37 -14.55 -2.52 -2.39
N SER A 38 -14.87 -3.54 -1.57
CA SER A 38 -15.61 -3.34 -0.32
C SER A 38 -14.72 -2.84 0.82
N PHE A 39 -13.39 -2.96 0.68
CA PHE A 39 -12.39 -2.57 1.69
C PHE A 39 -12.63 -3.20 3.08
N GLN A 40 -13.24 -4.39 3.13
CA GLN A 40 -13.52 -5.11 4.37
C GLN A 40 -12.32 -5.94 4.87
N TYR A 41 -11.68 -6.66 3.94
CA TYR A 41 -10.63 -7.62 4.28
C TYR A 41 -9.27 -7.13 3.77
N PRO A 42 -8.38 -6.68 4.67
CA PRO A 42 -7.02 -6.33 4.30
C PRO A 42 -6.21 -7.58 3.93
N VAL A 43 -5.23 -7.39 3.05
CA VAL A 43 -4.25 -8.42 2.66
C VAL A 43 -3.02 -8.26 3.54
N TYR A 44 -2.58 -9.35 4.15
CA TYR A 44 -1.39 -9.39 5.02
C TYR A 44 -0.22 -10.15 4.40
N ASP A 45 -0.42 -10.80 3.25
CA ASP A 45 0.61 -11.55 2.57
C ASP A 45 1.71 -10.61 2.05
N SER A 46 2.96 -11.01 2.28
CA SER A 46 4.15 -10.31 1.80
C SER A 46 5.16 -11.35 1.31
N PRO A 47 5.47 -11.40 0.00
CA PRO A 47 4.96 -10.55 -1.07
C PRO A 47 3.47 -10.76 -1.36
N TYR A 48 2.77 -9.71 -1.83
CA TYR A 48 1.40 -9.86 -2.33
C TYR A 48 1.43 -10.40 -3.78
N VAL A 49 1.11 -11.68 -3.94
CA VAL A 49 1.12 -12.38 -5.23
C VAL A 49 -0.20 -12.17 -5.97
N VAL A 50 -0.14 -11.62 -7.19
CA VAL A 50 -1.32 -11.18 -7.95
C VAL A 50 -1.30 -11.70 -9.39
N SER A 51 -2.47 -11.88 -9.98
CA SER A 51 -2.60 -12.30 -11.37
C SER A 51 -2.40 -11.12 -12.33
N PRO A 52 -1.88 -11.35 -13.55
CA PRO A 52 -1.81 -10.32 -14.58
C PRO A 52 -3.20 -9.75 -14.86
N GLY A 53 -3.33 -8.42 -14.85
CA GLY A 53 -4.60 -7.74 -15.09
C GLY A 53 -5.55 -7.71 -13.88
N GLN A 54 -5.15 -8.26 -12.73
CA GLN A 54 -5.95 -8.18 -11.50
C GLN A 54 -6.05 -6.75 -10.99
N TYR A 55 -7.23 -6.33 -10.52
CA TYR A 55 -7.36 -5.07 -9.80
C TYR A 55 -6.85 -5.21 -8.37
N LEU A 56 -6.01 -4.28 -7.96
CA LEU A 56 -5.51 -4.13 -6.60
C LEU A 56 -6.27 -2.99 -5.93
N TYR A 57 -6.77 -3.24 -4.72
CA TYR A 57 -7.52 -2.27 -3.94
C TYR A 57 -6.65 -1.80 -2.78
N VAL A 58 -6.52 -0.49 -2.63
CA VAL A 58 -5.64 0.13 -1.64
C VAL A 58 -6.42 1.15 -0.84
N GLN A 59 -6.21 1.12 0.48
CA GLN A 59 -6.72 2.15 1.37
C GLN A 59 -5.56 2.83 2.07
N VAL A 60 -5.63 4.15 2.16
CA VAL A 60 -4.79 4.99 3.01
C VAL A 60 -5.67 5.62 4.07
N ARG A 61 -5.28 5.47 5.34
CA ARG A 61 -6.00 6.05 6.47
C ARG A 61 -5.04 6.52 7.57
N PRO A 62 -5.40 7.53 8.36
CA PRO A 62 -4.69 7.84 9.58
C PRO A 62 -4.93 6.74 10.63
N ARG A 63 -3.99 6.55 11.56
CA ARG A 63 -4.16 5.65 12.71
C ARG A 63 -5.30 6.08 13.63
N ARG A 64 -5.55 7.38 13.71
CA ARG A 64 -6.67 7.98 14.44
C ARG A 64 -7.47 8.84 13.46
N THR A 65 -8.74 8.55 13.33
CA THR A 65 -9.65 9.32 12.48
C THR A 65 -10.04 10.62 13.17
N ASP A 66 -10.15 11.68 12.39
CA ASP A 66 -10.60 13.00 12.81
C ASP A 66 -11.39 13.60 11.65
N SER A 67 -12.69 13.81 11.86
CA SER A 67 -13.61 14.30 10.84
C SER A 67 -13.35 15.76 10.44
N SER A 68 -12.51 16.48 11.19
CA SER A 68 -12.03 17.81 10.81
C SER A 68 -10.89 17.77 9.79
N LEU A 69 -10.38 16.59 9.46
CA LEU A 69 -9.27 16.39 8.52
C LEU A 69 -9.75 15.82 7.17
N VAL A 70 -9.00 16.16 6.15
CA VAL A 70 -9.14 15.63 4.79
C VAL A 70 -7.81 15.00 4.41
N LEU A 71 -7.86 13.76 3.93
CA LEU A 71 -6.72 13.06 3.37
C LEU A 71 -6.78 13.12 1.85
N PHE A 72 -5.72 13.64 1.23
CA PHE A 72 -5.62 13.83 -0.20
C PHE A 72 -4.42 13.08 -0.78
N LEU A 73 -4.65 12.25 -1.80
CA LEU A 73 -3.60 11.54 -2.53
C LEU A 73 -2.93 12.48 -3.54
N ASP A 74 -1.76 13.02 -3.19
CA ASP A 74 -1.04 13.91 -4.09
C ASP A 74 -0.30 13.15 -5.19
N THR A 75 0.52 12.16 -4.83
CA THR A 75 1.36 11.46 -5.81
C THR A 75 1.53 10.00 -5.41
N CYS A 76 1.11 9.06 -6.26
CA CYS A 76 1.29 7.62 -6.05
C CYS A 76 2.06 7.03 -7.23
N VAL A 77 3.18 6.37 -6.91
CA VAL A 77 4.20 5.97 -7.87
C VAL A 77 4.65 4.54 -7.56
N ALA A 78 4.64 3.67 -8.56
CA ALA A 78 5.18 2.34 -8.48
C ALA A 78 6.65 2.30 -8.96
N SER A 79 7.49 1.51 -8.31
CA SER A 79 8.91 1.34 -8.62
C SER A 79 9.34 -0.13 -8.42
N PRO A 80 10.35 -0.65 -9.14
CA PRO A 80 10.88 -1.98 -8.87
C PRO A 80 11.91 -1.95 -7.72
N SER A 81 12.23 -0.77 -7.20
CA SER A 81 13.14 -0.56 -6.08
C SER A 81 12.38 0.10 -4.93
N PRO A 82 12.55 -0.37 -3.69
CA PRO A 82 11.98 0.29 -2.52
C PRO A 82 12.72 1.59 -2.14
N HIS A 83 13.78 1.96 -2.88
CA HIS A 83 14.64 3.11 -2.56
C HIS A 83 14.71 4.16 -3.68
N ASP A 84 14.26 3.85 -4.90
CA ASP A 84 14.31 4.77 -6.05
C ASP A 84 12.91 4.93 -6.65
N PHE A 85 12.25 6.06 -6.36
CA PHE A 85 10.97 6.44 -6.96
C PHE A 85 11.11 7.59 -7.96
N HIS A 86 12.23 7.62 -8.70
CA HIS A 86 12.54 8.69 -9.65
C HIS A 86 12.99 8.19 -11.03
N THR A 87 13.81 7.14 -11.10
CA THR A 87 14.47 6.75 -12.36
C THR A 87 13.59 5.89 -13.27
N ARG A 88 13.03 4.81 -12.72
CA ARG A 88 12.20 3.85 -13.47
C ARG A 88 10.88 3.67 -12.74
N THR A 89 9.97 4.60 -12.97
CA THR A 89 8.70 4.62 -12.23
C THR A 89 7.48 4.56 -13.11
N TYR A 90 6.40 4.11 -12.50
CA TYR A 90 5.08 4.15 -13.08
C TYR A 90 4.14 5.00 -12.22
N ASP A 91 3.67 6.10 -12.78
CA ASP A 91 2.85 7.06 -12.05
C ASP A 91 1.37 6.65 -12.13
N LEU A 92 0.76 6.32 -10.99
CA LEU A 92 -0.70 6.12 -10.90
C LEU A 92 -1.41 7.49 -10.83
N VAL A 93 -0.90 8.34 -9.93
CA VAL A 93 -1.38 9.69 -9.68
C VAL A 93 -0.18 10.60 -9.51
N ARG A 94 -0.25 11.81 -10.07
CA ARG A 94 0.78 12.83 -9.87
C ARG A 94 0.17 14.21 -9.69
N ASN A 95 0.57 14.92 -8.64
CA ASN A 95 0.01 16.22 -8.26
C ASN A 95 -1.53 16.21 -8.21
N GLY A 96 -2.13 15.14 -7.70
CA GLY A 96 -3.57 14.93 -7.60
C GLY A 96 -4.24 14.52 -8.91
N CYS A 97 -3.49 14.38 -10.00
CA CYS A 97 -4.04 14.05 -11.30
C CYS A 97 -3.82 12.57 -11.62
N LYS A 98 -4.90 11.88 -12.00
CA LYS A 98 -4.85 10.53 -12.57
C LYS A 98 -3.90 10.48 -13.77
N ARG A 99 -2.95 9.54 -13.75
CA ARG A 99 -1.98 9.28 -14.83
C ARG A 99 -2.19 7.92 -15.47
N ASP A 100 -2.51 6.93 -14.65
CA ASP A 100 -2.88 5.59 -15.09
C ASP A 100 -4.37 5.52 -15.46
N SER A 101 -4.74 4.84 -16.54
CA SER A 101 -6.14 4.76 -16.99
C SER A 101 -7.02 3.83 -16.14
N SER A 102 -6.41 2.81 -15.53
CA SER A 102 -7.06 1.84 -14.64
C SER A 102 -7.27 2.37 -13.21
N TYR A 103 -6.55 3.45 -12.84
CA TYR A 103 -6.69 4.12 -11.55
C TYR A 103 -8.12 4.65 -11.36
N TYR A 104 -8.71 4.34 -10.22
CA TYR A 104 -10.02 4.80 -9.83
C TYR A 104 -10.05 5.05 -8.33
N GLU A 105 -10.38 6.28 -7.94
CA GLU A 105 -10.55 6.69 -6.54
C GLU A 105 -12.02 6.52 -6.13
N TYR A 106 -12.25 5.92 -4.98
CA TYR A 106 -13.56 5.72 -4.39
C TYR A 106 -13.90 6.91 -3.48
N SER A 107 -15.16 7.37 -3.57
CA SER A 107 -15.73 8.25 -2.57
C SER A 107 -16.15 7.40 -1.37
N SER A 108 -15.25 7.25 -0.39
CA SER A 108 -15.43 6.46 0.84
C SER A 108 -16.50 7.02 1.81
N GLY A 109 -17.17 8.12 1.47
CA GLY A 109 -18.12 8.85 2.34
C GLY A 109 -17.45 9.56 3.52
N SER A 110 -16.16 9.32 3.73
CA SER A 110 -15.31 9.79 4.83
C SER A 110 -14.11 10.48 4.20
N ARG A 111 -13.90 11.77 4.48
CA ARG A 111 -12.86 12.57 3.79
C ARG A 111 -11.46 12.30 4.34
N GLU A 112 -11.37 11.63 5.48
CA GLU A 112 -10.15 11.27 6.17
C GLU A 112 -9.56 9.92 5.69
N VAL A 113 -10.25 9.19 4.81
CA VAL A 113 -9.80 7.93 4.23
C VAL A 113 -9.78 8.02 2.71
N ALA A 114 -8.63 7.72 2.09
CA ALA A 114 -8.54 7.58 0.64
C ALA A 114 -8.55 6.10 0.26
N GLN A 115 -9.46 5.74 -0.64
CA GLN A 115 -9.61 4.39 -1.17
C GLN A 115 -9.48 4.45 -2.68
N PHE A 116 -8.67 3.58 -3.26
CA PHE A 116 -8.51 3.53 -4.71
C PHE A 116 -8.22 2.12 -5.21
N ARG A 117 -8.37 1.93 -6.51
CA ARG A 117 -7.90 0.73 -7.20
C ARG A 117 -7.04 1.10 -8.39
N PHE A 118 -6.20 0.15 -8.80
CA PHE A 118 -5.47 0.18 -10.07
C PHE A 118 -5.24 -1.26 -10.53
N GLN A 119 -4.97 -1.46 -11.81
CA GLN A 119 -4.73 -2.78 -12.37
C GLN A 119 -3.26 -3.16 -12.24
N ALA A 120 -2.98 -4.41 -11.91
CA ALA A 120 -1.66 -5.02 -12.02
C ALA A 120 -1.36 -5.28 -13.51
N PHE A 121 -0.74 -4.34 -14.23
CA PHE A 121 -0.35 -4.51 -15.64
C PHE A 121 1.16 -4.24 -15.86
N ALA A 122 1.54 -3.98 -17.12
CA ALA A 122 2.86 -3.85 -17.77
C ALA A 122 4.10 -3.65 -16.88
N PHE A 123 4.02 -2.86 -15.81
CA PHE A 123 5.16 -2.61 -14.94
C PHE A 123 5.65 -3.84 -14.17
N LEU A 124 4.75 -4.73 -13.74
CA LEU A 124 5.11 -6.01 -13.11
C LEU A 124 5.58 -7.06 -14.14
N ARG A 125 5.28 -6.90 -15.43
CA ARG A 125 5.72 -7.88 -16.46
C ARG A 125 7.22 -7.86 -16.70
N SER A 126 7.88 -6.75 -16.38
CA SER A 126 9.31 -6.54 -16.61
C SER A 126 10.16 -6.58 -15.33
N HIS A 127 9.55 -6.77 -14.16
CA HIS A 127 10.24 -6.73 -12.87
C HIS A 127 9.68 -7.80 -11.93
N ALA A 128 10.56 -8.47 -11.18
CA ALA A 128 10.16 -9.55 -10.27
C ALA A 128 9.26 -9.05 -9.13
N GLU A 129 9.54 -7.86 -8.60
CA GLU A 129 8.80 -7.24 -7.51
C GLU A 129 8.59 -5.74 -7.80
N VAL A 130 7.50 -5.20 -7.26
CA VAL A 130 7.16 -3.77 -7.35
C VAL A 130 6.68 -3.26 -6.01
N TYR A 131 7.04 -2.02 -5.71
CA TYR A 131 6.62 -1.28 -4.54
C TYR A 131 5.83 -0.05 -4.95
N LEU A 132 4.82 0.31 -4.17
CA LEU A 132 3.96 1.47 -4.35
C LEU A 132 4.29 2.51 -3.27
N GLN A 133 4.74 3.69 -3.68
CA GLN A 133 4.93 4.82 -2.77
C GLN A 133 3.85 5.88 -3.02
N CYS A 134 3.17 6.31 -1.96
CA CYS A 134 2.23 7.42 -2.02
C CYS A 134 2.69 8.59 -1.14
N LYS A 135 2.56 9.79 -1.68
CA LYS A 135 2.66 11.07 -0.99
C LYS A 135 1.25 11.56 -0.76
N VAL A 136 0.90 11.76 0.50
CA VAL A 136 -0.43 12.19 0.93
C VAL A 136 -0.34 13.52 1.64
N ALA A 137 -1.31 14.40 1.40
CA ALA A 137 -1.49 15.63 2.15
C ALA A 137 -2.65 15.46 3.13
N ILE A 138 -2.46 15.92 4.36
CA ILE A 138 -3.50 15.97 5.38
C ILE A 138 -3.78 17.45 5.66
N CYS A 139 -5.01 17.85 5.41
CA CYS A 139 -5.45 19.24 5.52
C CYS A 139 -6.65 19.34 6.46
N ARG A 140 -6.91 20.53 6.99
CA ARG A 140 -8.18 20.81 7.67
C ARG A 140 -9.30 20.96 6.65
N ALA A 141 -10.48 20.42 6.96
CA ALA A 141 -11.63 20.41 6.06
C ALA A 141 -12.13 21.81 5.67
N ASN A 142 -11.85 22.84 6.48
CA ASN A 142 -12.22 24.23 6.23
C ASN A 142 -11.08 25.10 5.67
N ASP A 143 -9.92 24.51 5.37
CA ASP A 143 -8.81 25.24 4.75
C ASP A 143 -8.91 25.14 3.22
N TYR A 144 -9.57 26.14 2.63
CA TYR A 144 -9.74 26.25 1.17
C TYR A 144 -8.45 26.62 0.43
N SER A 145 -7.41 27.06 1.15
CA SER A 145 -6.10 27.36 0.56
C SER A 145 -5.17 26.14 0.53
N SER A 146 -5.52 25.09 1.28
CA SER A 146 -4.74 23.86 1.44
C SER A 146 -4.55 23.09 0.13
N ARG A 147 -3.53 22.22 0.15
CA ARG A 147 -3.23 21.29 -0.94
C ARG A 147 -4.42 20.40 -1.30
N CYS A 148 -5.22 19.99 -0.32
CA CYS A 148 -6.40 19.16 -0.52
C CYS A 148 -7.47 19.87 -1.36
N SER A 149 -7.68 21.16 -1.12
CA SER A 149 -8.64 22.00 -1.86
C SER A 149 -8.18 22.36 -3.28
N GLN A 150 -6.87 22.29 -3.55
CA GLN A 150 -6.31 22.57 -4.88
C GLN A 150 -6.57 21.45 -5.90
N GLY A 151 -6.87 20.23 -5.46
CA GLY A 151 -7.16 19.10 -6.35
C GLY A 151 -6.04 18.76 -7.34
N CYS A 152 -6.42 18.35 -8.56
CA CYS A 152 -5.49 18.02 -9.64
C CYS A 152 -4.82 19.28 -10.21
N ARG A 153 -3.47 19.30 -10.18
CA ARG A 153 -2.64 20.39 -10.74
C ARG A 153 -1.88 19.91 -11.97
N THR A 154 -2.40 20.22 -13.15
CA THR A 154 -1.82 19.81 -14.44
C THR A 154 -0.55 20.59 -14.82
N ARG A 155 -0.44 21.86 -14.39
CA ARG A 155 0.76 22.68 -14.58
C ARG A 155 1.69 22.58 -13.38
N LYS A 156 2.98 22.33 -13.64
CA LYS A 156 4.06 22.43 -12.64
C LYS A 156 4.18 23.90 -12.26
N ALA A 157 3.44 24.33 -11.23
CA ALA A 157 3.59 25.68 -10.71
C ALA A 157 5.05 25.86 -10.28
N ARG A 158 5.68 26.96 -10.69
CA ARG A 158 6.91 27.42 -10.02
C ARG A 158 6.56 27.49 -8.53
N SER A 159 7.31 26.83 -7.67
CA SER A 159 6.97 26.72 -6.26
C SER A 159 7.02 28.11 -5.62
N LEU A 160 5.90 28.82 -5.63
CA LEU A 160 5.59 29.69 -4.51
C LEU A 160 5.38 28.72 -3.36
N ARG A 161 6.31 28.72 -2.40
CA ARG A 161 6.20 27.97 -1.15
C ARG A 161 4.92 28.42 -0.43
N SER A 162 3.78 27.88 -0.82
CA SER A 162 2.62 27.76 0.06
C SER A 162 2.85 26.51 0.93
N ALA A 163 3.99 26.49 1.62
CA ALA A 163 4.43 25.40 2.49
C ALA A 163 4.23 25.82 3.96
N ALA A 164 3.16 26.56 4.24
CA ALA A 164 2.98 27.18 5.55
C ALA A 164 2.06 26.40 6.49
N ASN A 165 1.25 25.44 6.01
CA ASN A 165 0.34 24.69 6.89
C ASN A 165 -0.11 23.29 6.44
N ASP A 166 0.26 22.82 5.24
CA ASP A 166 -0.14 21.48 4.78
C ASP A 166 0.88 20.43 5.24
N GLU A 167 0.42 19.45 6.03
CA GLU A 167 1.26 18.35 6.48
C GLU A 167 1.25 17.23 5.42
N ALA A 168 2.43 16.85 4.95
CA ALA A 168 2.58 15.78 3.95
C ALA A 168 3.24 14.54 4.58
N ALA A 169 2.75 13.36 4.25
CA ALA A 169 3.36 12.09 4.63
C ALA A 169 3.70 11.26 3.39
N THR A 170 4.83 10.57 3.43
CA THR A 170 5.23 9.61 2.39
C THR A 170 5.20 8.20 2.96
N ILE A 171 4.47 7.30 2.30
CA ILE A 171 4.24 5.92 2.72
C ILE A 171 4.56 4.96 1.58
N LEU A 172 5.00 3.75 1.95
CA LEU A 172 5.39 2.69 1.04
C LEU A 172 4.55 1.43 1.28
N LEU A 173 4.20 0.70 0.23
CA LEU A 173 3.47 -0.56 0.30
C LEU A 173 4.03 -1.53 -0.73
N GLY A 174 4.18 -2.80 -0.34
CA GLY A 174 4.77 -3.86 -1.16
C GLY A 174 5.67 -4.77 -0.32
N PRO A 175 6.35 -5.73 -0.94
CA PRO A 175 6.42 -5.97 -2.39
C PRO A 175 5.17 -6.62 -2.99
N ILE A 176 4.89 -6.32 -4.27
CA ILE A 176 3.87 -6.94 -5.12
C ILE A 176 4.59 -7.83 -6.14
N GLN A 177 4.13 -9.06 -6.32
CA GLN A 177 4.68 -10.02 -7.29
C GLN A 177 3.61 -10.51 -8.24
N LEU A 178 3.95 -10.75 -9.51
CA LEU A 178 3.07 -11.51 -10.39
C LEU A 178 3.17 -13.00 -10.08
N ARG A 179 2.01 -13.66 -10.07
CA ARG A 179 1.94 -15.11 -10.02
C ARG A 179 2.67 -15.69 -11.24
N ASP A 180 3.65 -16.55 -10.98
CA ASP A 180 4.34 -17.29 -12.04
C ASP A 180 3.43 -18.46 -12.50
N PRO A 181 2.97 -18.49 -13.75
CA PRO A 181 2.13 -19.58 -14.24
C PRO A 181 2.84 -20.95 -14.25
N LYS A 182 4.18 -20.99 -14.07
CA LYS A 182 4.96 -22.23 -14.06
C LYS A 182 5.21 -22.81 -12.65
N LYS A 183 4.88 -22.08 -11.59
CA LYS A 183 4.96 -22.60 -10.22
C LYS A 183 3.59 -23.15 -9.81
N PRO A 184 3.48 -24.47 -9.50
CA PRO A 184 2.27 -25.01 -8.89
C PRO A 184 1.96 -24.26 -7.58
N GLU A 185 0.68 -24.10 -7.25
CA GLU A 185 0.31 -23.69 -5.90
C GLU A 185 0.88 -24.72 -4.92
N GLU A 186 1.71 -24.28 -3.96
CA GLU A 186 2.11 -25.12 -2.84
C GLU A 186 0.84 -25.40 -2.02
N GLY A 187 0.16 -26.48 -2.37
CA GLY A 187 -0.92 -27.04 -1.57
C GLY A 187 -0.37 -27.42 -0.20
N PHE A 188 -1.13 -27.12 0.85
CA PHE A 188 -0.90 -27.66 2.18
C PHE A 188 -0.81 -29.20 2.07
N PRO A 189 0.19 -29.86 2.69
CA PRO A 189 0.22 -31.31 2.68
C PRO A 189 -1.00 -31.86 3.44
N GLU A 190 -1.92 -32.51 2.71
CA GLU A 190 -2.90 -33.42 3.28
C GLU A 190 -2.18 -34.68 3.77
N GLU A 191 -1.68 -34.68 5.00
CA GLU A 191 -1.35 -35.90 5.72
C GLU A 191 -1.84 -35.80 7.17
N SER A 192 -3.05 -36.31 7.41
CA SER A 192 -3.39 -37.15 8.58
C SER A 192 -4.89 -37.46 8.64
N VAL A 193 -5.42 -38.15 7.61
CA VAL A 193 -6.57 -39.02 7.84
C VAL A 193 -6.00 -40.39 8.21
N VAL A 194 -5.71 -40.59 9.49
CA VAL A 194 -5.46 -41.94 10.01
C VAL A 194 -6.83 -42.63 10.07
N GLN A 195 -7.01 -43.64 9.22
CA GLN A 195 -8.14 -44.56 9.28
C GLN A 195 -8.11 -45.28 10.64
N MET A 196 -9.12 -45.03 11.48
CA MET A 196 -9.49 -45.96 12.54
C MET A 196 -10.38 -47.02 11.92
N GLU A 197 -9.80 -48.17 11.56
CA GLU A 197 -10.58 -49.40 11.45
C GLU A 197 -10.90 -49.89 12.86
N VAL A 198 -12.17 -50.25 13.08
CA VAL A 198 -12.70 -50.90 14.29
C VAL A 198 -12.89 -52.37 13.99
#